data_AF-A0A8X6Q7U1-F1
#
_entry.id   AF-A0A8X6Q7U1-F1
#
_cell.length_a   1.000
_cell.length_b   1.000
_cell.length_c   1.000
_cell.angle_alpha   90.00
_cell.angle_beta   90.00
_cell.angle_gamma   90.00
#
_symmetry.space_group_name_H-M   'P 1'
#
loop_
_entity.id
_entity.type
_entity.pdbx_description
1 polymer ?
#
loop_
_entity_poly.entity_id
_entity_poly.type
_entity_poly.pdbx_seq_one_letter_code
_entity_poly.pdbx_strand_id
1 'polypeptide(L)'
;MSRQQQVASQLEMRTGIRFLWAKRCNCTDFYRQFHEVYGKVAMSRETIAKWCNMIENERTHIDDSEHEGRASTATNSEITARVNECILANRRITTDKISHERYQKEGN
;
A
#
# COMPACT_ATOMS: atom_id res chain seq x y z
N MET A 1 37.03 6.69 4.01
CA MET A 1 35.73 6.76 4.73
C MET A 1 34.64 6.35 3.76
N SER A 2 34.29 5.07 3.75
CA SER A 2 33.24 4.55 2.89
C SER A 2 31.90 5.02 3.44
N ARG A 3 31.23 5.93 2.72
CA ARG A 3 29.82 6.25 2.97
C ARG A 3 29.06 4.95 2.73
N GLN A 4 28.70 4.26 3.82
CA GLN A 4 27.66 3.26 3.75
C GLN A 4 26.45 3.97 3.14
N GLN A 5 26.00 3.52 1.97
CA GLN A 5 24.75 3.98 1.40
C GLN A 5 23.66 3.42 2.31
N GLN A 6 23.26 4.20 3.31
CA GLN A 6 22.00 4.01 3.99
C GLN A 6 20.95 4.03 2.87
N VAL A 7 20.29 2.90 2.64
CA VAL A 7 19.19 2.84 1.67
C VAL A 7 18.10 3.72 2.24
N ALA A 8 17.98 4.94 1.72
CA ALA A 8 16.95 5.88 2.14
C ALA A 8 15.57 5.24 1.97
N SER A 9 14.73 5.35 3.00
CA SER A 9 13.37 4.81 2.95
C SER A 9 12.49 5.64 2.00
N GLN A 10 11.43 5.05 1.46
CA GLN A 10 10.47 5.79 0.61
C GLN A 10 9.87 6.99 1.36
N LEU A 11 9.68 6.87 2.68
CA LEU A 11 9.19 7.94 3.54
C LEU A 11 10.19 9.10 3.62
N GLU A 12 11.48 8.81 3.73
CA GLU A 12 12.55 9.80 3.72
C GLU A 12 12.57 10.59 2.39
N MET A 13 12.50 9.87 1.27
CA MET A 13 12.44 10.48 -0.05
C MET A 13 11.20 11.38 -0.22
N ARG A 14 10.01 10.92 0.19
CA ARG A 14 8.78 11.75 0.15
C ARG A 14 8.90 13.00 1.03
N THR A 15 9.55 12.87 2.19
CA THR A 15 9.85 14.01 3.08
C THR A 15 10.79 15.00 2.38
N GLY A 16 11.81 14.50 1.67
CA GLY A 16 12.69 15.31 0.83
C GLY A 16 11.94 16.05 -0.30
N ILE A 17 11.00 15.39 -0.97
CA ILE A 17 10.13 16.04 -1.98
C ILE A 17 9.34 17.18 -1.35
N ARG A 18 8.70 16.93 -0.20
CA ARG A 18 7.90 17.95 0.50
C ARG A 18 8.73 19.14 0.96
N PHE A 19 9.94 18.89 1.46
CA PHE A 19 10.88 19.94 1.84
C PHE A 19 11.26 20.82 0.64
N LEU A 20 11.67 20.21 -0.47
CA LEU A 20 12.06 20.95 -1.69
C LEU A 20 10.88 21.69 -2.33
N TRP A 21 9.67 21.12 -2.25
CA TRP A 21 8.44 21.78 -2.69
C TRP A 21 8.13 23.03 -1.85
N ALA A 22 8.21 22.92 -0.52
CA ALA A 22 8.00 24.04 0.40
C ALA A 22 9.04 25.15 0.21
N LYS A 23 10.28 24.79 -0.14
CA LYS A 23 11.36 25.73 -0.50
C LYS A 23 11.12 26.43 -1.85
N ARG A 24 10.07 26.05 -2.61
CA ARG A 24 9.73 26.60 -3.93
C ARG A 24 10.91 26.52 -4.91
N CYS A 25 11.70 25.44 -4.84
CA CYS A 25 12.78 25.23 -5.81
C CYS A 25 12.21 25.11 -7.23
N ASN A 26 12.88 25.72 -8.21
CA ASN A 26 12.56 25.47 -9.62
C ASN A 26 12.83 24.00 -9.98
N CYS A 27 12.22 23.52 -11.06
CA CYS A 27 12.30 22.11 -11.46
C CYS A 27 13.75 21.60 -11.57
N THR A 28 14.64 22.36 -12.20
CA THR A 28 16.03 21.95 -12.42
C THR A 28 16.78 21.78 -11.11
N ASP A 29 16.66 22.75 -10.21
CA ASP A 29 17.30 22.72 -8.89
C ASP A 29 16.68 21.68 -7.97
N PHE A 30 15.37 21.44 -8.08
CA PHE A 30 14.68 20.37 -7.38
C PHE A 30 15.28 19.01 -7.74
N TYR A 31 15.32 18.69 -9.04
CA TYR A 31 15.82 17.40 -9.52
C TYR A 31 17.31 17.22 -9.18
N ARG A 32 18.12 18.27 -9.34
CA ARG A 32 19.55 18.22 -8.97
C ARG A 32 19.72 17.91 -7.48
N GLN A 33 19.11 18.70 -6.60
CA GLN A 33 19.25 18.52 -5.14
C GLN A 33 18.72 17.15 -4.70
N PHE A 34 17.60 16.71 -5.25
CA PHE A 34 17.00 15.43 -4.90
C PHE A 34 17.91 14.25 -5.28
N HIS A 35 18.44 14.25 -6.51
CA HIS A 35 19.34 13.19 -6.96
C HIS A 35 20.75 13.29 -6.36
N GLU A 36 21.20 14.45 -5.90
CA GLU A 36 22.47 14.61 -5.19
C GLU A 36 22.44 13.91 -3.81
N VAL A 37 21.29 13.97 -3.13
CA VAL A 37 21.09 13.32 -1.82
C VAL A 37 20.86 11.81 -1.97
N TYR A 38 19.93 11.40 -2.84
CA TYR A 38 19.49 10.00 -2.93
C TYR A 38 20.23 9.18 -4.00
N GLY A 39 20.95 9.82 -4.92
CA GLY A 39 21.77 9.16 -5.93
C GLY A 39 20.97 8.16 -6.79
N LYS A 40 21.48 6.92 -6.87
CA LYS A 40 20.91 5.83 -7.68
C LYS A 40 19.59 5.27 -7.15
N VAL A 41 19.29 5.46 -5.86
CA VAL A 41 18.04 4.98 -5.25
C VAL A 41 16.92 6.02 -5.31
N ALA A 42 17.19 7.21 -5.84
CA ALA A 42 16.21 8.27 -5.97
C ALA A 42 14.99 7.83 -6.79
N MET A 43 13.81 8.28 -6.36
CA MET A 43 12.56 8.12 -7.11
C MET A 43 12.68 8.63 -8.55
N SER A 44 11.95 7.99 -9.47
CA SER A 44 11.88 8.45 -10.86
C SER A 44 11.23 9.83 -10.97
N ARG A 45 11.48 10.52 -12.10
CA ARG A 45 10.84 11.79 -12.40
C ARG A 45 9.30 11.71 -12.38
N GLU A 46 8.70 10.62 -12.90
CA GLU A 46 7.23 10.50 -12.87
C GLU A 46 6.72 10.35 -11.44
N THR A 47 7.43 9.58 -10.60
CA THR A 47 7.05 9.39 -9.20
C THR A 47 7.13 10.70 -8.42
N ILE A 48 8.22 11.46 -8.62
CA ILE A 48 8.39 12.80 -8.03
C ILE A 48 7.24 13.72 -8.45
N ALA A 49 6.91 13.77 -9.74
CA ALA A 49 5.83 14.61 -10.26
C ALA A 49 4.47 14.24 -9.65
N LYS A 50 4.17 12.94 -9.52
CA LYS A 50 2.96 12.46 -8.84
C LYS A 50 2.88 12.96 -7.40
N TRP A 51 3.99 12.89 -6.65
CA TRP A 51 4.04 13.39 -5.27
C TRP A 51 3.87 14.90 -5.19
N CYS A 52 4.53 15.67 -6.06
CA CYS A 52 4.33 17.12 -6.13
C CYS A 52 2.85 17.48 -6.40
N ASN A 53 2.20 16.78 -7.32
CA ASN A 53 0.77 16.97 -7.59
C ASN A 53 -0.10 16.62 -6.38
N MET A 54 0.22 15.56 -5.63
CA MET A 54 -0.50 15.23 -4.40
C MET A 54 -0.34 16.30 -3.32
N ILE A 55 0.85 16.86 -3.17
CA ILE A 55 1.14 17.93 -2.22
C ILE A 55 0.38 19.22 -2.59
N GLU A 56 0.31 19.56 -3.88
CA GLU A 56 -0.45 20.71 -4.38
C GLU A 56 -1.95 20.58 -4.13
N ASN A 57 -2.50 19.36 -4.22
CA ASN A 57 -3.89 19.04 -3.87
C ASN A 57 -4.11 18.87 -2.36
N GLU A 58 -3.27 19.49 -1.52
CA GLU A 58 -3.34 19.52 -0.05
C GLU A 58 -3.35 18.16 0.66
N ARG A 59 -2.90 17.08 -0.01
CA ARG A 59 -2.67 15.80 0.69
C ARG A 59 -1.42 15.93 1.54
N THR A 60 -1.63 16.23 2.81
CA THR A 60 -0.59 16.46 3.82
C THR A 60 -0.05 15.17 4.44
N HIS A 61 -0.54 14.00 4.06
CA HIS A 61 -0.02 12.74 4.57
C HIS A 61 1.20 12.29 3.77
N ILE A 62 2.32 12.07 4.46
CA ILE A 62 3.57 11.59 3.85
C ILE A 62 3.55 10.05 3.74
N ASP A 63 2.82 9.39 4.64
CA ASP A 63 2.64 7.94 4.59
C ASP A 63 1.65 7.54 3.49
N ASP A 64 1.75 6.30 3.05
CA ASP A 64 0.73 5.71 2.20
C ASP A 64 -0.61 5.71 2.92
N SER A 65 -1.66 6.12 2.21
CA SER A 65 -3.02 5.88 2.69
C SER A 65 -3.20 4.38 2.86
N GLU A 66 -3.93 4.01 3.91
CA GLU A 66 -4.34 2.63 4.16
C GLU A 66 -4.91 2.06 2.86
N HIS A 67 -4.17 1.14 2.25
CA HIS A 67 -4.65 0.50 1.05
C HIS A 67 -5.81 -0.38 1.48
N GLU A 68 -7.00 -0.08 0.98
CA GLU A 68 -8.08 -1.07 0.94
C GLU A 68 -7.59 -2.24 0.09
N GLY A 69 -6.93 -3.20 0.75
CA GLY A 69 -6.67 -4.50 0.15
C GLY A 69 -7.99 -5.12 -0.27
N ARG A 70 -7.95 -6.14 -1.14
CA ARG A 70 -9.16 -6.91 -1.45
C ARG A 70 -9.74 -7.43 -0.15
N ALA A 71 -10.96 -6.99 0.20
CA ALA A 71 -11.66 -7.47 1.37
C ALA A 71 -11.68 -9.00 1.33
N SER A 72 -11.14 -9.65 2.36
CA SER A 72 -11.21 -11.09 2.50
C SER A 72 -12.67 -11.47 2.65
N THR A 73 -13.27 -11.99 1.58
CA THR A 73 -14.64 -12.51 1.62
C THR A 73 -14.75 -13.66 2.61
N ALA A 74 -13.65 -14.36 2.92
CA ALA A 74 -13.62 -15.46 3.87
C ALA A 74 -13.85 -15.07 5.34
N THR A 75 -13.81 -13.77 5.69
CA THR A 75 -13.86 -13.33 7.10
C THR A 75 -15.23 -12.73 7.50
N ASN A 76 -16.24 -12.77 6.62
CA ASN A 76 -17.59 -12.34 7.00
C ASN A 76 -18.13 -13.21 8.15
N SER A 77 -18.79 -12.60 9.14
CA SER A 77 -19.38 -13.28 10.29
C SER A 77 -20.41 -14.33 9.87
N GLU A 78 -21.19 -14.05 8.82
CA GLU A 78 -22.12 -14.99 8.21
C GLU A 78 -21.39 -16.23 7.65
N ILE A 79 -20.26 -16.00 6.99
CA ILE A 79 -19.41 -17.02 6.40
C ILE A 79 -18.78 -17.90 7.49
N THR A 80 -18.44 -17.32 8.63
CA THR A 80 -17.90 -18.04 9.79
C THR A 80 -18.99 -18.87 10.49
N ALA A 81 -20.18 -18.31 10.68
CA ALA A 81 -21.32 -18.99 11.30
C ALA A 81 -21.72 -20.25 10.50
N ARG A 82 -21.83 -20.14 9.17
CA ARG A 82 -22.18 -21.28 8.30
C ARG A 82 -21.15 -22.41 8.35
N VAL A 83 -19.86 -22.09 8.39
CA VAL A 83 -18.80 -23.11 8.54
C VAL A 83 -18.94 -23.83 9.87
N ASN A 84 -19.19 -23.09 10.95
CA ASN A 84 -19.42 -23.67 12.27
C ASN A 84 -20.64 -24.59 12.27
N GLU A 85 -21.75 -24.21 11.62
CA GLU A 85 -22.92 -25.07 11.46
C GLU A 85 -22.60 -26.37 10.71
N CYS A 86 -21.84 -26.32 9.61
CA CYS A 86 -21.42 -27.51 8.88
C CYS A 86 -20.56 -28.46 9.75
N ILE A 87 -19.65 -27.90 10.56
CA ILE A 87 -18.80 -28.68 11.48
C ILE A 87 -19.62 -29.30 12.61
N LEU A 88 -20.60 -28.57 13.15
CA LEU A 88 -21.48 -29.04 14.21
C LEU A 88 -22.42 -30.14 13.71
N ALA A 89 -22.95 -30.02 12.49
CA ALA A 89 -23.80 -31.01 11.86
C ALA A 89 -23.04 -32.31 11.52
N ASN A 90 -21.78 -32.20 11.09
CA ASN A 90 -20.92 -33.35 10.83
C ASN A 90 -19.46 -33.06 11.14
N ARG A 91 -19.00 -33.53 12.31
CA ARG A 91 -17.63 -33.30 12.78
C ARG A 91 -16.54 -33.97 11.92
N ARG A 92 -16.90 -34.88 11.00
CA ARG A 92 -15.97 -35.54 10.05
C ARG A 92 -16.05 -34.96 8.63
N ILE A 93 -16.66 -33.80 8.45
CA ILE A 93 -16.77 -33.16 7.13
C ILE A 93 -15.39 -32.72 6.60
N THR A 94 -15.19 -32.83 5.29
CA THR A 94 -13.96 -32.40 4.62
C THR A 94 -14.05 -30.96 4.13
N THR A 95 -12.92 -30.27 4.07
CA THR A 95 -12.84 -28.86 3.60
C THR A 95 -13.44 -28.67 2.21
N ASP A 96 -13.28 -29.64 1.31
CA ASP A 96 -13.87 -29.60 -0.05
C ASP A 96 -15.40 -29.68 -0.04
N LYS A 97 -15.98 -30.41 0.90
CA LYS A 97 -17.44 -30.45 1.07
C LYS A 97 -17.96 -29.14 1.64
N ILE A 98 -17.26 -28.58 2.62
CA ILE A 98 -17.61 -27.27 3.17
C ILE A 98 -17.56 -26.22 2.07
N SER A 99 -16.51 -26.20 1.23
CA SER A 99 -16.36 -25.23 0.16
C SER A 99 -17.44 -25.35 -0.91
N HIS A 100 -17.80 -26.57 -1.31
CA HIS A 100 -18.87 -26.81 -2.30
C HIS A 100 -20.26 -26.41 -1.78
N GLU A 101 -20.55 -26.66 -0.51
CA GLU A 101 -21.79 -26.21 0.16
C GLU A 101 -21.91 -24.67 0.12
N ARG A 102 -20.79 -23.94 0.16
CA ARG A 102 -20.80 -22.46 0.03
C ARG A 102 -21.32 -22.03 -1.35
N TYR A 103 -20.85 -22.68 -2.41
CA TYR A 103 -21.17 -22.29 -3.79
C TYR A 103 -22.60 -22.66 -4.22
N GLN A 104 -23.21 -23.68 -3.62
CA GLN A 104 -24.60 -24.06 -3.95
C GLN A 104 -25.65 -23.08 -3.43
N LYS A 105 -25.32 -22.22 -2.46
CA LYS A 105 -26.26 -21.28 -1.82
C LYS A 105 -26.11 -19.82 -2.28
N GLU A 106 -25.05 -19.46 -3.01
CA GLU A 106 -24.88 -18.13 -3.60
C GLU A 106 -25.56 -17.98 -4.98
N GLY A 107 -26.09 -19.07 -5.55
CA GLY A 107 -26.69 -19.12 -6.89
C GLY A 107 -28.22 -19.13 -6.97
N ASN A 108 -28.95 -18.65 -5.94
CA ASN A 108 -30.41 -18.57 -5.93
C ASN A 108 -30.92 -17.29 -5.28
#